data_AF-A0A950K5Z2-F1
#
_entry.id   AF-A0A950K5Z2-F1
#
_cell.length_a   1.000
_cell.length_b   1.000
_cell.length_c   1.000
_cell.angle_alpha   90.00
_cell.angle_beta   90.00
_cell.angle_gamma   90.00
#
_symmetry.space_group_name_H-M   'P 1'
#
loop_
_entity.id
_entity.type
_entity.pdbx_description
1 polymer ?
#
loop_
_entity_poly.entity_id
_entity_poly.type
_entity_poly.pdbx_seq_one_letter_code
_entity_poly.pdbx_strand_id
1 'polypeptide(L)' 'MRSRRQRRELHGLNRDGNVACNPRDREAAHRARMHGIATENPDAVTCRACRTLLHRERREERPS' A
#
# COMPACT_ATOMS: atom_id res chain seq x y z
N MET A 1 25.76 12.09 12.43
CA MET A 1 24.64 12.35 11.48
C MET A 1 23.39 11.66 12.02
N ARG A 2 22.30 12.39 12.23
CA ARG A 2 21.12 11.90 12.97
C ARG A 2 20.47 10.73 12.22
N SER A 3 20.46 9.58 12.86
CA SER A 3 19.69 8.38 12.49
C SER A 3 18.19 8.68 12.53
N ARG A 4 17.67 9.40 11.54
CA ARG A 4 16.24 9.43 11.26
C ARG A 4 15.94 8.20 10.41
N ARG A 5 15.96 7.02 11.06
CA ARG A 5 15.20 5.85 10.59
C ARG A 5 13.73 6.27 10.68
N GLN A 6 13.29 7.16 9.78
CA GLN A 6 11.86 7.30 9.47
C GLN A 6 11.47 5.88 9.09
N ARG A 7 10.74 5.20 9.98
CA ARG A 7 10.13 3.90 9.67
C ARG A 7 9.41 4.15 8.34
N ARG A 8 9.96 3.59 7.26
CA ARG A 8 9.35 3.75 5.93
C ARG A 8 7.95 3.17 6.10
N GLU A 9 6.93 3.99 5.85
CA GLU A 9 5.57 3.48 5.92
C GLU A 9 5.46 2.30 4.97
N LEU A 10 4.95 1.17 5.44
CA LEU A 10 4.66 0.02 4.61
C LEU A 10 3.32 0.28 3.93
N HIS A 11 3.35 0.34 2.61
CA HIS A 11 2.19 0.61 1.76
C HIS A 11 1.44 -0.68 1.42
N GLY A 12 0.15 -0.54 1.11
CA GLY A 12 -0.67 -1.67 0.68
C GLY A 12 -0.72 -1.76 -0.84
N LEU A 13 -0.62 -2.97 -1.38
CA LEU A 13 -0.95 -3.27 -2.77
C LEU A 13 -2.45 -3.55 -2.87
N ASN A 14 -3.08 -2.98 -3.90
CA ASN A 14 -4.45 -3.30 -4.29
C ASN A 14 -4.48 -4.58 -5.14
N ARG A 15 -5.68 -5.02 -5.54
CA ARG A 15 -5.87 -6.26 -6.32
C ARG A 15 -5.17 -6.27 -7.67
N ASP A 16 -4.98 -5.10 -8.26
CA ASP A 16 -4.27 -4.93 -9.53
C ASP A 16 -2.74 -4.92 -9.36
N GLY A 17 -2.24 -5.13 -8.13
CA GLY A 17 -0.81 -5.07 -7.81
C GLY A 17 -0.24 -3.65 -7.78
N ASN A 18 -1.09 -2.62 -7.73
CA ASN A 18 -0.68 -1.22 -7.63
C ASN A 18 -0.67 -0.75 -6.16
N VAL A 19 0.11 0.28 -5.85
CA VAL A 19 0.08 0.89 -4.51
C VAL A 19 -1.25 1.59 -4.31
N ALA A 20 -2.01 1.21 -3.27
CA ALA A 20 -3.37 1.68 -3.06
C ALA A 20 -3.48 3.22 -3.01
N CYS A 21 -2.49 3.91 -2.45
CA CYS A 21 -2.47 5.39 -2.42
C CYS A 21 -1.94 6.07 -3.69
N ASN A 22 -1.37 5.30 -4.63
CA ASN A 22 -0.95 5.80 -5.95
C ASN A 22 -1.21 4.74 -7.04
N PRO A 23 -2.48 4.40 -7.31
CA PRO A 23 -2.82 3.26 -8.15
C PRO A 23 -2.52 3.48 -9.64
N ARG A 24 -2.26 4.73 -10.06
CA ARG A 24 -1.98 5.10 -11.45
C ARG A 24 -0.49 4.96 -11.83
N ASP A 25 0.40 4.89 -10.84
CA ASP A 25 1.84 4.86 -11.06
C ASP A 25 2.37 3.43 -10.91
N ARG A 26 2.35 2.69 -12.04
CA ARG A 26 2.82 1.31 -12.11
C ARG A 26 4.32 1.19 -11.82
N GLU A 27 5.12 2.19 -12.17
CA GLU A 27 6.56 2.22 -11.88
C GLU A 27 6.82 2.38 -10.38
N ALA A 28 6.08 3.28 -9.72
CA ALA A 28 6.14 3.38 -8.26
C ALA A 28 5.67 2.08 -7.59
N ALA A 29 4.62 1.43 -8.09
CA ALA A 29 4.16 0.17 -7.55
C ALA A 29 5.20 -0.95 -7.69
N HIS A 30 5.79 -1.09 -8.88
CA HIS A 30 6.84 -2.05 -9.14
C HIS A 30 8.06 -1.83 -8.24
N ARG A 31 8.54 -0.58 -8.13
CA ARG A 31 9.65 -0.22 -7.22
C ARG A 31 9.29 -0.49 -5.77
N ALA A 32 8.08 -0.15 -5.34
CA ALA A 32 7.65 -0.36 -3.97
C ALA A 32 7.61 -1.85 -3.61
N ARG A 33 7.16 -2.70 -4.54
CA ARG A 33 7.22 -4.17 -4.39
C ARG A 33 8.66 -4.68 -4.32
N MET A 34 9.51 -4.29 -5.28
CA MET A 34 10.91 -4.73 -5.36
C MET A 34 11.74 -4.34 -4.13
N HIS A 35 11.42 -3.20 -3.51
CA HIS A 35 12.13 -2.70 -2.34
C HIS A 35 11.46 -3.06 -1.00
N GLY A 36 10.39 -3.87 -1.00
CA GLY A 36 9.65 -4.23 0.22
C GLY A 36 8.99 -3.03 0.92
N ILE A 37 8.68 -1.98 0.16
CA ILE A 37 7.99 -0.77 0.61
C ILE A 37 6.46 -0.93 0.49
N ALA A 38 5.99 -1.88 -0.31
CA ALA A 38 4.58 -2.26 -0.40
C ALA A 38 4.37 -3.76 -0.14
N THR A 39 3.21 -4.11 0.40
CA THR A 39 2.82 -5.48 0.75
C THR A 39 1.37 -5.76 0.35
N GLU A 40 1.09 -7.02 0.00
CA GLU A 40 -0.26 -7.52 -0.21
C GLU A 40 -0.96 -7.85 1.12
N ASN A 41 -0.22 -7.94 2.23
CA ASN A 41 -0.79 -8.22 3.54
C ASN A 41 -1.38 -6.94 4.16
N PRO A 42 -2.72 -6.79 4.22
CA PRO A 42 -3.35 -5.58 4.73
C PRO A 42 -3.06 -5.31 6.21
N ASP A 43 -2.74 -6.34 7.01
CA ASP A 43 -2.46 -6.20 8.44
C ASP A 43 -1.05 -5.63 8.71
N ALA A 44 -0.14 -5.81 7.75
CA ALA A 44 1.21 -5.25 7.82
C ALA A 44 1.27 -3.79 7.35
N VAL A 45 0.25 -3.30 6.62
CA VAL A 45 0.21 -1.94 6.07
C VAL A 45 0.20 -0.91 7.21
N THR A 46 1.20 -0.05 7.24
CA THR A 46 1.28 1.04 8.22
C THR A 46 0.79 2.37 7.65
N CYS A 47 0.75 2.53 6.33
CA CYS A 47 0.23 3.73 5.67
C CYS A 47 -1.28 3.87 5.90
N ARG A 48 -1.70 4.96 6.57
CA ARG A 48 -3.12 5.19 6.90
C ARG A 48 -4.00 5.34 5.66
N ALA A 49 -3.51 6.02 4.63
CA ALA A 49 -4.24 6.19 3.37
C ALA A 49 -4.51 4.84 2.68
N CYS A 50 -3.48 3.98 2.61
CA CYS A 50 -3.62 2.64 2.03
C CYS A 50 -4.65 1.81 2.80
N ARG A 51 -4.64 1.85 4.14
CA ARG A 51 -5.63 1.11 4.96
C ARG A 51 -7.06 1.54 4.66
N THR A 52 -7.31 2.84 4.56
CA THR A 52 -8.65 3.36 4.24
C THR A 52 -9.10 2.95 2.85
N LEU A 53 -8.22 3.08 1.84
CA LEU A 53 -8.55 2.74 0.45
C LEU A 53 -8.79 1.24 0.28
N LEU A 54 -7.92 0.38 0.83
CA LEU A 54 -8.10 -1.08 0.79
C LEU A 54 -9.36 -1.54 1.54
N HIS A 55 -9.71 -0.90 2.64
CA HIS A 55 -10.96 -1.20 3.35
C HIS A 55 -12.19 -0.78 2.54
N ARG A 56 -12.10 0.32 1.78
CA ARG A 56 -13.16 0.77 0.88
C ARG A 56 -13.34 -0.19 -0.30
N GLU A 57 -12.25 -0.54 -0.99
CA GLU A 57 -12.27 -1.52 -2.09
C GLU A 57 -12.93 -2.83 -1.63
N ARG A 58 -12.51 -3.38 -0.47
CA ARG A 58 -13.12 -4.58 0.12
C ARG A 58 -14.61 -4.48 0.43
N ARG A 59 -15.12 -3.28 0.73
CA ARG A 59 -16.55 -3.08 0.97
C ARG A 59 -17.34 -3.00 -0.34
N GLU A 60 -16.80 -2.31 -1.34
CA GLU A 60 -17.41 -2.21 -2.66
C GLU A 60 -17.47 -3.58 -3.36
N GLU A 61 -16.53 -4.47 -3.06
CA GLU A 61 -16.47 -5.85 -3.59
C GLU A 61 -17.43 -6.85 -2.94
N ARG A 62 -18.04 -6.51 -1.80
CA ARG A 62 -19.10 -7.32 -1.19
C ARG A 62 -20.44 -6.71 -1.61
N PRO A 63 -20.99 -7.05 -2.80
CA PRO A 63 -22.35 -6.66 -3.10
C PRO A 63 -23.26 -7.32 -2.06
N SER A 64 -24.12 -6.50 -1.46
CA SER A 64 -25.17 -6.91 -0.52
C SER A 64 -26.08 -7.99 -1.11
#